data_AF-A0A7W7MAI2-F1
#
_entry.id   AF-A0A7W7MAI2-F1
#
_cell.length_a   1.000
_cell.length_b   1.000
_cell.length_c   1.000
_cell.angle_alpha   90.00
_cell.angle_beta   90.00
_cell.angle_gamma   90.00
#
_symmetry.space_group_name_H-M   'P 1'
#
loop_
_entity.id
_entity.type
_entity.pdbx_description
1 polymer ?
#
loop_
_entity_poly.entity_id
_entity_poly.type
_entity_poly.pdbx_seq_one_letter_code
_entity_poly.pdbx_strand_id
1 'polypeptide(L)'
;MARGSWIAGSAAVMVLTIGIAGCRDSPAATGTAPPPAESAAPAGSAPPAESAPPEESAPPADSAAPAAAPECGGKPPRNPARTESAGDALRFTVTREMSGQLWDIALSDTSAARYPDLAFTGDLGDGAKTLELRDVYARAMAEDGYAVGVDGIELSIRNAGDSVATINDVRLVDIGTECLPDGLLVLYGNEGGDPIQVLDFDLRADIPVAYDGSEPDVEYFSAKTISVQPGTDEQYVRIDATAGAAAYTFRVEVSYTVAGEAFTQVFGRAGGGPFRVAALTCPDPDLRRELSDADIAQLKSHRWEQIRVRESGANLQAVRSVTAESYAENCPTY
;
A
#
# COMPACT_ATOMS: atom_id res chain seq x y z
N MET A 1 26.49 -40.12 -45.65
CA MET A 1 25.34 -39.23 -45.89
C MET A 1 24.97 -38.65 -44.52
N ALA A 2 25.51 -37.50 -44.11
CA ALA A 2 24.96 -36.13 -44.31
C ALA A 2 23.54 -36.03 -43.71
N ARG A 3 23.15 -35.15 -42.77
CA ARG A 3 23.57 -33.82 -42.24
C ARG A 3 23.10 -33.76 -40.76
N GLY A 4 23.62 -33.02 -39.79
CA GLY A 4 24.01 -31.61 -39.77
C GLY A 4 22.79 -30.71 -39.50
N SER A 5 22.53 -30.32 -38.24
CA SER A 5 21.92 -29.00 -37.94
C SER A 5 22.12 -28.62 -36.46
N TRP A 6 22.77 -27.47 -36.28
CA TRP A 6 22.94 -26.72 -35.05
C TRP A 6 21.81 -25.70 -34.97
N ILE A 7 21.24 -25.45 -33.79
CA ILE A 7 20.61 -24.16 -33.48
C ILE A 7 21.21 -23.68 -32.15
N ALA A 8 22.02 -22.64 -32.27
CA ALA A 8 22.49 -21.81 -31.18
C ALA A 8 21.34 -20.89 -30.74
N GLY A 9 20.95 -20.97 -29.48
CA GLY A 9 20.07 -19.99 -28.84
C GLY A 9 20.92 -18.92 -28.18
N SER A 10 20.87 -17.71 -28.73
CA SER A 10 21.55 -16.52 -28.21
C SER A 10 21.09 -16.19 -26.79
N ALA A 11 21.99 -16.29 -25.82
CA ALA A 11 21.82 -15.66 -24.51
C ALA A 11 22.09 -14.15 -24.66
N ALA A 12 21.03 -13.36 -24.72
CA ALA A 12 21.14 -11.91 -24.54
C ALA A 12 21.37 -11.64 -23.04
N VAL A 13 22.63 -11.50 -22.65
CA VAL A 13 23.00 -10.97 -21.33
C VAL A 13 22.76 -9.47 -21.37
N MET A 14 21.57 -9.05 -20.96
CA MET A 14 21.28 -7.63 -20.72
C MET A 14 21.86 -7.28 -19.35
N VAL A 15 23.06 -6.70 -19.35
CA VAL A 15 23.67 -6.11 -18.16
C VAL A 15 22.87 -4.85 -17.84
N LEU A 16 21.92 -4.96 -16.91
CA LEU A 16 21.22 -3.80 -16.35
C LEU A 16 22.10 -3.21 -15.24
N THR A 17 22.80 -2.13 -15.57
CA THR A 17 23.55 -1.33 -14.60
C THR A 17 22.54 -0.55 -13.76
N ILE A 18 22.22 -1.04 -12.56
CA ILE A 18 21.42 -0.29 -11.59
C ILE A 18 22.32 0.77 -10.96
N GLY A 19 22.11 2.03 -11.36
CA GLY A 19 22.72 3.19 -10.73
C GLY A 19 22.11 3.41 -9.35
N ILE A 20 22.86 3.06 -8.31
CA ILE A 20 22.57 3.47 -6.93
C ILE A 20 22.94 4.96 -6.82
N ALA A 21 21.93 5.82 -6.71
CA ALA A 21 22.13 7.23 -6.39
C ALA A 21 22.63 7.36 -4.94
N GLY A 22 23.95 7.35 -4.79
CA GLY A 22 24.61 7.70 -3.54
C GLY A 22 24.54 9.20 -3.29
N CYS A 23 24.06 9.60 -2.11
CA CYS A 23 24.29 10.91 -1.55
C CYS A 23 25.80 11.08 -1.25
N ARG A 24 26.47 12.01 -1.96
CA ARG A 24 27.51 12.95 -1.47
C ARG A 24 28.34 13.50 -2.65
N ASP A 25 28.30 14.81 -2.85
CA ASP A 25 29.40 15.74 -2.51
C ASP A 25 29.22 17.08 -3.24
N SER A 26 29.33 18.15 -2.45
CA SER A 26 29.36 19.54 -2.90
C SER A 26 30.43 19.79 -3.95
N PRO A 27 30.13 20.47 -5.08
CA PRO A 27 31.18 21.04 -5.90
C PRO A 27 31.61 22.40 -5.37
N ALA A 28 32.91 22.48 -5.08
CA ALA A 28 33.62 23.72 -4.85
C ALA A 28 33.53 24.64 -6.06
N ALA A 29 33.41 25.93 -5.76
CA ALA A 29 33.40 27.02 -6.71
C ALA A 29 34.72 27.11 -7.51
N THR A 30 34.59 27.18 -8.83
CA THR A 30 35.60 27.77 -9.72
C THR A 30 34.90 28.74 -10.64
N GLY A 31 35.26 30.01 -10.49
CA GLY A 31 34.62 31.12 -11.18
C GLY A 31 35.05 31.29 -12.63
N THR A 32 34.25 32.08 -13.33
CA THR A 32 34.67 32.84 -14.51
C THR A 32 33.84 34.12 -14.55
N ALA A 33 34.52 35.25 -14.46
CA ALA A 33 33.94 36.58 -14.48
C ALA A 33 33.59 37.01 -15.92
N PRO A 34 32.42 37.62 -16.16
CA PRO A 34 32.17 38.46 -17.33
C PRO A 34 32.46 39.96 -17.07
N PRO A 35 32.74 40.74 -18.13
CA PRO A 35 33.33 42.09 -18.08
C PRO A 35 32.35 43.19 -17.62
N PRO A 36 32.85 44.40 -17.28
CA PRO A 36 32.04 45.47 -16.71
C PRO A 36 31.18 46.13 -17.80
N ALA A 37 29.90 46.36 -17.46
CA ALA A 37 29.00 47.19 -18.26
C ALA A 37 28.78 48.55 -17.56
N GLU A 38 28.86 49.57 -18.41
CA GLU A 38 28.71 51.02 -18.22
C GLU A 38 27.77 51.53 -17.12
N SER A 39 28.28 52.54 -16.42
CA SER A 39 27.52 53.54 -15.65
C SER A 39 26.46 54.24 -16.52
N ALA A 40 25.20 54.13 -16.11
CA ALA A 40 24.15 55.05 -16.49
C ALA A 40 23.75 55.93 -15.28
N ALA A 41 23.47 57.19 -15.57
CA ALA A 41 23.26 58.32 -14.67
C ALA A 41 22.07 58.19 -13.70
N PRO A 42 22.06 58.94 -12.58
CA PRO A 42 21.01 58.86 -11.56
C PRO A 42 19.72 59.54 -12.04
N ALA A 43 18.63 58.77 -12.12
CA ALA A 43 17.28 59.32 -12.25
C ALA A 43 16.72 59.69 -10.86
N GLY A 44 16.04 60.82 -10.82
CA GLY A 44 15.73 61.60 -9.62
C GLY A 44 14.81 60.96 -8.60
N SER A 45 14.95 61.46 -7.38
CA SER A 45 14.14 61.20 -6.21
C SER A 45 12.65 61.44 -6.46
N ALA A 46 11.85 60.41 -6.25
CA ALA A 46 10.41 60.54 -6.03
C ALA A 46 10.14 60.94 -4.56
N PRO A 47 9.09 61.73 -4.27
CA PRO A 47 8.73 62.14 -2.92
C PRO A 47 8.24 60.95 -2.08
N PRO A 48 8.35 61.03 -0.74
CA PRO A 48 7.91 59.95 0.16
C PRO A 48 6.40 59.75 0.08
N ALA A 49 6.01 58.48 -0.06
CA ALA A 49 4.62 58.04 0.04
C ALA A 49 4.09 58.28 1.47
N GLU A 50 2.87 58.78 1.52
CA GLU A 50 2.05 59.05 2.69
C GLU A 50 1.82 57.76 3.49
N SER A 51 2.12 57.81 4.79
CA SER A 51 1.87 56.71 5.72
C SER A 51 0.37 56.42 5.82
N ALA A 52 -0.02 55.21 5.41
CA ALA A 52 -1.35 54.68 5.71
C ALA A 52 -1.49 54.48 7.24
N PRO A 53 -2.69 54.71 7.82
CA PRO A 53 -2.96 54.46 9.23
C PRO A 53 -2.86 52.97 9.57
N PRO A 54 -2.53 52.61 10.82
CA PRO A 54 -2.38 51.23 11.23
C PRO A 54 -3.72 50.49 11.13
N GLU A 55 -3.72 49.36 10.44
CA GLU A 55 -4.83 48.42 10.43
C GLU A 55 -5.10 47.93 11.85
N GLU A 56 -6.36 48.10 12.25
CA GLU A 56 -6.95 47.61 13.49
C GLU A 56 -6.71 46.11 13.61
N SER A 57 -5.96 45.72 14.63
CA SER A 57 -5.65 44.32 14.90
C SER A 57 -6.94 43.53 15.10
N ALA A 58 -7.27 42.68 14.14
CA ALA A 58 -8.31 41.67 14.31
C ALA A 58 -7.98 40.81 15.54
N PRO A 59 -8.97 40.49 16.40
CA PRO A 59 -8.75 39.59 17.52
C PRO A 59 -8.25 38.23 16.99
N PRO A 60 -7.37 37.54 17.73
CA PRO A 60 -6.88 36.23 17.34
C PRO A 60 -8.08 35.30 17.12
N ALA A 61 -8.10 34.62 15.98
CA ALA A 61 -9.08 33.59 15.70
C ALA A 61 -9.08 32.59 16.86
N ASP A 62 -10.27 32.33 17.43
CA ASP A 62 -10.50 31.28 18.40
C ASP A 62 -9.80 30.01 17.90
N SER A 63 -8.78 29.59 18.64
CA SER A 63 -8.15 28.29 18.42
C SER A 63 -9.24 27.25 18.64
N ALA A 64 -9.77 26.73 17.53
CA ALA A 64 -10.70 25.62 17.54
C ALA A 64 -10.09 24.53 18.41
N ALA A 65 -10.82 24.12 19.44
CA ALA A 65 -10.42 23.03 20.30
C ALA A 65 -10.05 21.83 19.41
N PRO A 66 -8.94 21.10 19.69
CA PRO A 66 -8.54 19.97 18.89
C PRO A 66 -9.72 19.01 18.76
N ALA A 67 -10.09 18.73 17.52
CA ALA A 67 -11.17 17.80 17.21
C ALA A 67 -10.90 16.49 17.95
N ALA A 68 -11.90 16.00 18.68
CA ALA A 68 -11.80 14.73 19.39
C ALA A 68 -11.37 13.64 18.40
N ALA A 69 -10.42 12.80 18.82
CA ALA A 69 -9.99 11.67 18.02
C ALA A 69 -11.22 10.83 17.62
N PRO A 70 -11.34 10.41 16.36
CA PRO A 70 -12.47 9.62 15.92
C PRO A 70 -12.57 8.35 16.77
N GLU A 71 -13.77 8.01 17.20
CA GLU A 71 -14.03 6.76 17.92
C GLU A 71 -13.68 5.58 16.98
N CYS A 72 -12.59 4.89 17.31
CA CYS A 72 -12.21 3.66 16.64
C CYS A 72 -13.20 2.55 17.04
N GLY A 73 -13.85 1.95 16.03
CA GLY A 73 -14.87 0.91 16.24
C GLY A 73 -16.28 1.47 16.52
N GLY A 74 -17.30 0.74 16.05
CA GLY A 74 -18.71 1.01 16.40
C GLY A 74 -19.58 1.60 15.29
N LYS A 75 -19.00 1.98 14.14
CA LYS A 75 -19.80 2.26 12.94
C LYS A 75 -20.19 0.94 12.27
N PRO A 76 -21.45 0.79 11.82
CA PRO A 76 -21.83 -0.34 10.98
C PRO A 76 -20.90 -0.44 9.76
N PRO A 77 -20.57 -1.65 9.28
CA PRO A 77 -19.83 -1.82 8.05
C PRO A 77 -20.49 -1.04 6.91
N ARG A 78 -19.69 -0.29 6.15
CA ARG A 78 -20.16 0.48 4.99
C ARG A 78 -20.02 -0.33 3.71
N ASN A 79 -20.67 0.16 2.65
CA ASN A 79 -20.66 -0.46 1.33
C ASN A 79 -21.10 -1.94 1.35
N PRO A 80 -22.37 -2.24 1.72
CA PRO A 80 -22.82 -3.61 1.90
C PRO A 80 -22.70 -4.42 0.61
N ALA A 81 -22.39 -5.71 0.77
CA ALA A 81 -22.45 -6.66 -0.34
C ALA A 81 -23.83 -6.69 -1.01
N ARG A 82 -23.84 -6.87 -2.33
CA ARG A 82 -25.07 -7.18 -3.08
C ARG A 82 -25.52 -8.60 -2.74
N THR A 83 -26.79 -8.90 -2.98
CA THR A 83 -27.29 -10.28 -2.88
C THR A 83 -26.47 -11.19 -3.78
N GLU A 84 -25.82 -12.18 -3.19
CA GLU A 84 -25.02 -13.14 -3.95
C GLU A 84 -25.90 -13.88 -4.97
N SER A 85 -25.40 -13.93 -6.20
CA SER A 85 -25.92 -14.76 -7.27
C SER A 85 -24.73 -15.52 -7.84
N ALA A 86 -24.32 -16.58 -7.14
CA ALA A 86 -23.15 -17.35 -7.52
C ALA A 86 -23.48 -18.28 -8.71
N GLY A 87 -22.74 -18.12 -9.80
CA GLY A 87 -22.61 -19.14 -10.84
C GLY A 87 -21.38 -20.00 -10.60
N ASP A 88 -21.36 -21.25 -11.07
CA ASP A 88 -20.23 -22.17 -10.92
C ASP A 88 -19.15 -22.04 -12.00
N ALA A 89 -19.38 -21.13 -12.97
CA ALA A 89 -18.50 -20.90 -14.11
C ALA A 89 -17.13 -20.31 -13.72
N LEU A 90 -17.09 -19.36 -12.77
CA LEU A 90 -15.83 -18.79 -12.29
C LEU A 90 -15.49 -19.32 -10.91
N ARG A 91 -14.24 -19.75 -10.75
CA ARG A 91 -13.62 -20.10 -9.47
C ARG A 91 -12.55 -19.07 -9.13
N PHE A 92 -12.69 -18.48 -7.95
CA PHE A 92 -11.77 -17.51 -7.40
C PHE A 92 -10.97 -18.17 -6.28
N THR A 93 -9.64 -18.08 -6.35
CA THR A 93 -8.77 -18.56 -5.27
C THR A 93 -7.75 -17.49 -4.93
N VAL A 94 -7.72 -17.07 -3.66
CA VAL A 94 -6.65 -16.22 -3.13
C VAL A 94 -5.36 -17.04 -3.10
N THR A 95 -4.41 -16.71 -3.97
CA THR A 95 -3.13 -17.43 -4.06
C THR A 95 -2.08 -16.83 -3.14
N ARG A 96 -2.21 -15.55 -2.83
CA ARG A 96 -1.29 -14.82 -1.95
C ARG A 96 -2.01 -13.62 -1.31
N GLU A 97 -1.68 -13.36 -0.06
CA GLU A 97 -2.06 -12.17 0.71
C GLU A 97 -0.73 -11.59 1.23
N MET A 98 -0.52 -10.28 1.11
CA MET A 98 0.71 -9.60 1.50
C MET A 98 0.46 -8.12 1.79
N SER A 99 1.43 -7.42 2.37
CA SER A 99 1.31 -6.01 2.70
C SER A 99 1.81 -5.11 1.56
N GLY A 100 1.03 -4.88 0.51
CA GLY A 100 1.54 -4.22 -0.69
C GLY A 100 2.57 -5.12 -1.38
N GLN A 101 3.81 -4.70 -1.59
CA GLN A 101 4.90 -5.61 -2.00
C GLN A 101 5.75 -6.09 -0.82
N LEU A 102 5.29 -5.80 0.40
CA LEU A 102 5.98 -6.03 1.66
C LEU A 102 5.31 -7.20 2.39
N TRP A 103 5.94 -7.68 3.45
CA TRP A 103 5.36 -8.67 4.36
C TRP A 103 5.04 -8.07 5.73
N ASP A 104 4.77 -6.76 5.76
CA ASP A 104 4.59 -6.03 7.02
C ASP A 104 3.30 -6.46 7.73
N ILE A 105 3.38 -6.68 9.04
CA ILE A 105 2.29 -7.23 9.85
C ILE A 105 2.11 -6.38 11.11
N ALA A 106 0.84 -6.17 11.46
CA ALA A 106 0.38 -5.58 12.69
C ALA A 106 -0.43 -6.61 13.50
N LEU A 107 -0.13 -6.75 14.80
CA LEU A 107 -0.77 -7.71 15.72
C LEU A 107 -1.25 -7.02 16.99
N SER A 108 -2.39 -7.46 17.52
CA SER A 108 -2.82 -7.11 18.89
C SER A 108 -1.88 -7.72 19.93
N ASP A 109 -1.90 -7.24 21.18
CA ASP A 109 -1.09 -7.81 22.28
C ASP A 109 -1.37 -9.32 22.46
N THR A 110 -2.64 -9.70 22.31
CA THR A 110 -3.08 -11.10 22.44
C THR A 110 -2.50 -11.97 21.34
N SER A 111 -2.49 -11.50 20.09
CA SER A 111 -1.93 -12.25 18.97
C SER A 111 -0.40 -12.22 19.01
N ALA A 112 0.22 -11.09 19.36
CA ALA A 112 1.67 -10.94 19.49
C ALA A 112 2.27 -11.95 20.50
N ALA A 113 1.59 -12.18 21.63
CA ALA A 113 2.02 -13.15 22.63
C ALA A 113 2.04 -14.61 22.12
N ARG A 114 1.28 -14.95 21.07
CA ARG A 114 1.22 -16.30 20.47
C ARG A 114 2.28 -16.53 19.41
N TYR A 115 2.92 -15.47 18.92
CA TYR A 115 3.96 -15.55 17.91
C TYR A 115 5.31 -15.06 18.45
N PRO A 116 5.90 -15.74 19.46
CA PRO A 116 7.27 -15.47 19.85
C PRO A 116 8.26 -15.79 18.73
N ASP A 117 7.86 -16.49 17.68
CA ASP A 117 8.70 -16.81 16.53
C ASP A 117 8.66 -15.69 15.46
N LEU A 118 7.56 -14.93 15.35
CA LEU A 118 7.61 -13.61 14.67
C LEU A 118 8.58 -12.66 15.38
N ALA A 119 8.98 -13.02 16.62
CA ALA A 119 9.92 -12.30 17.41
C ALA A 119 11.40 -12.60 17.11
N PHE A 120 11.74 -13.38 16.07
CA PHE A 120 13.14 -13.66 15.77
C PHE A 120 13.95 -12.37 15.57
N THR A 121 14.81 -12.08 16.53
CA THR A 121 15.97 -11.21 16.39
C THR A 121 17.16 -12.11 16.05
N GLY A 122 17.69 -12.01 14.84
CA GLY A 122 18.80 -12.87 14.42
C GLY A 122 18.93 -13.05 12.91
N ASP A 123 20.02 -13.67 12.49
CA ASP A 123 20.31 -14.01 11.10
C ASP A 123 19.46 -15.22 10.69
N LEU A 124 18.44 -15.00 9.86
CA LEU A 124 17.75 -16.07 9.14
C LEU A 124 18.82 -16.70 8.23
N GLY A 125 19.24 -17.96 8.39
CA GLY A 125 20.42 -18.57 7.71
C GLY A 125 20.18 -19.20 6.31
N ASP A 126 21.17 -19.15 5.41
CA ASP A 126 21.12 -19.17 3.90
C ASP A 126 20.30 -20.22 3.10
N GLY A 127 19.49 -21.09 3.71
CA GLY A 127 18.85 -22.20 2.98
C GLY A 127 17.33 -22.41 3.14
N ALA A 128 16.68 -21.78 4.11
CA ALA A 128 15.29 -22.11 4.50
C ALA A 128 14.26 -20.96 4.33
N LYS A 129 14.68 -19.81 3.77
CA LYS A 129 14.23 -18.47 4.23
C LYS A 129 12.96 -17.84 3.67
N THR A 130 12.46 -18.19 2.48
CA THR A 130 11.28 -17.49 1.90
C THR A 130 9.95 -18.21 2.19
N LEU A 131 10.00 -19.54 2.29
CA LEU A 131 8.85 -20.35 2.69
C LEU A 131 8.49 -20.07 4.16
N GLU A 132 9.49 -19.89 5.04
CA GLU A 132 9.25 -19.57 6.46
C GLU A 132 8.57 -18.21 6.66
N LEU A 133 8.99 -17.14 5.96
CA LEU A 133 8.35 -15.82 6.09
C LEU A 133 6.91 -15.82 5.57
N ARG A 134 6.66 -16.46 4.42
CA ARG A 134 5.30 -16.58 3.88
C ARG A 134 4.39 -17.38 4.82
N ASP A 135 4.89 -18.49 5.38
CA ASP A 135 4.11 -19.33 6.30
C ASP A 135 3.91 -18.63 7.66
N VAL A 136 4.88 -17.84 8.11
CA VAL A 136 4.76 -16.96 9.27
C VAL A 136 3.70 -15.88 9.04
N TYR A 137 3.74 -15.17 7.91
CA TYR A 137 2.74 -14.17 7.54
C TYR A 137 1.35 -14.79 7.45
N ALA A 138 1.20 -15.89 6.71
CA ALA A 138 -0.09 -16.57 6.55
C ALA A 138 -0.70 -17.02 7.89
N ARG A 139 0.12 -17.54 8.82
CA ARG A 139 -0.33 -17.89 10.17
C ARG A 139 -0.75 -16.65 10.96
N ALA A 140 0.11 -15.62 11.00
CA ALA A 140 -0.15 -14.38 11.70
C ALA A 140 -1.47 -13.73 11.25
N MET A 141 -1.68 -13.67 9.94
CA MET A 141 -2.92 -13.17 9.38
C MET A 141 -4.10 -14.07 9.80
N ALA A 142 -3.98 -15.40 9.74
CA ALA A 142 -5.07 -16.33 10.07
C ALA A 142 -5.61 -16.18 11.51
N GLU A 143 -4.78 -15.75 12.46
CA GLU A 143 -5.15 -15.49 13.87
C GLU A 143 -5.20 -14.00 14.22
N ASP A 144 -5.80 -13.17 13.38
CA ASP A 144 -6.17 -11.78 13.74
C ASP A 144 -5.09 -10.73 13.42
N GLY A 145 -4.09 -11.10 12.63
CA GLY A 145 -3.14 -10.13 12.07
C GLY A 145 -3.74 -9.24 10.99
N TYR A 146 -3.10 -8.09 10.80
CA TYR A 146 -3.40 -7.09 9.79
C TYR A 146 -2.17 -6.89 8.90
N ALA A 147 -2.38 -6.79 7.59
CA ALA A 147 -1.40 -6.18 6.68
C ALA A 147 -1.21 -4.70 7.08
N VAL A 148 -0.10 -4.07 6.72
CA VAL A 148 0.20 -2.69 7.13
C VAL A 148 0.36 -1.75 5.93
N GLY A 149 -0.39 -0.65 5.95
CA GLY A 149 -0.43 0.34 4.87
C GLY A 149 -1.30 -0.10 3.70
N VAL A 150 -0.96 -1.22 3.05
CA VAL A 150 -1.70 -1.76 1.92
C VAL A 150 -1.89 -3.26 2.12
N ASP A 151 -3.09 -3.80 1.89
CA ASP A 151 -3.32 -5.25 1.78
C ASP A 151 -3.40 -5.63 0.29
N GLY A 152 -2.40 -6.37 -0.16
CA GLY A 152 -2.24 -6.87 -1.52
C GLY A 152 -2.72 -8.31 -1.62
N ILE A 153 -3.82 -8.52 -2.32
CA ILE A 153 -4.50 -9.80 -2.48
C ILE A 153 -4.33 -10.27 -3.92
N GLU A 154 -3.54 -11.32 -4.13
CA GLU A 154 -3.43 -11.98 -5.43
C GLU A 154 -4.54 -13.01 -5.60
N LEU A 155 -5.36 -12.79 -6.61
CA LEU A 155 -6.52 -13.60 -6.96
C LEU A 155 -6.22 -14.36 -8.25
N SER A 156 -6.21 -15.69 -8.16
CA SER A 156 -6.32 -16.55 -9.35
C SER A 156 -7.78 -16.74 -9.72
N ILE A 157 -8.05 -16.65 -11.02
CA ILE A 157 -9.38 -16.71 -11.60
C ILE A 157 -9.37 -17.79 -12.67
N ARG A 158 -10.18 -18.82 -12.46
CA ARG A 158 -10.33 -19.93 -13.40
C ARG A 158 -11.74 -20.02 -13.91
N ASN A 159 -11.89 -20.05 -15.23
CA ASN A 159 -13.16 -20.35 -15.88
C ASN A 159 -13.31 -21.88 -16.06
N ALA A 160 -14.22 -22.45 -15.29
CA ALA A 160 -14.57 -23.87 -15.30
C ALA A 160 -15.74 -24.20 -16.26
N GLY A 161 -16.38 -23.19 -16.84
CA GLY A 161 -17.46 -23.35 -17.82
C GLY A 161 -16.96 -23.43 -19.25
N ASP A 162 -17.92 -23.46 -20.19
CA ASP A 162 -17.66 -23.58 -21.63
C ASP A 162 -17.80 -22.25 -22.40
N SER A 163 -18.20 -21.18 -21.72
CA SER A 163 -18.39 -19.84 -22.29
C SER A 163 -17.40 -18.85 -21.72
N VAL A 164 -17.00 -17.85 -22.50
CA VAL A 164 -16.19 -16.73 -22.00
C VAL A 164 -16.95 -16.03 -20.88
N ALA A 165 -16.23 -15.79 -19.78
CA ALA A 165 -16.72 -14.99 -18.67
C ALA A 165 -16.10 -13.59 -18.73
N THR A 166 -16.88 -12.56 -18.44
CA THR A 166 -16.42 -11.18 -18.39
C THR A 166 -16.64 -10.63 -17.00
N ILE A 167 -15.57 -10.28 -16.30
CA ILE A 167 -15.65 -9.54 -15.04
C ILE A 167 -15.87 -8.07 -15.38
N ASN A 168 -16.97 -7.54 -14.86
CA ASN A 168 -17.43 -6.19 -15.16
C ASN A 168 -17.13 -5.21 -14.02
N ASP A 169 -16.93 -5.73 -12.79
CA ASP A 169 -16.73 -4.89 -11.61
C ASP A 169 -16.07 -5.71 -10.48
N VAL A 170 -15.23 -5.06 -9.69
CA VAL A 170 -14.64 -5.57 -8.45
C VAL A 170 -14.78 -4.49 -7.39
N ARG A 171 -15.36 -4.84 -6.24
CA ARG A 171 -15.67 -3.90 -5.15
C ARG A 171 -15.14 -4.43 -3.83
N LEU A 172 -14.70 -3.52 -2.96
CA LEU A 172 -14.48 -3.82 -1.55
C LEU A 172 -15.79 -3.57 -0.80
N VAL A 173 -16.33 -4.59 -0.13
CA VAL A 173 -17.64 -4.56 0.53
C VAL A 173 -17.55 -4.90 2.00
N ASP A 174 -18.62 -4.60 2.75
CA ASP A 174 -18.72 -4.83 4.19
C ASP A 174 -17.53 -4.23 4.96
N ILE A 175 -17.17 -3.00 4.61
CA ILE A 175 -15.97 -2.33 5.12
C ILE A 175 -16.21 -1.86 6.56
N GLY A 176 -15.58 -2.53 7.51
CA GLY A 176 -15.51 -2.14 8.92
C GLY A 176 -14.31 -1.22 9.18
N THR A 177 -14.46 -0.30 10.13
CA THR A 177 -13.34 0.48 10.69
C THR A 177 -13.08 0.01 12.11
N GLU A 178 -11.82 -0.28 12.41
CA GLU A 178 -11.36 -0.85 13.66
C GLU A 178 -10.20 -0.02 14.24
N CYS A 179 -9.92 -0.22 15.52
CA CYS A 179 -8.72 0.33 16.14
C CYS A 179 -7.48 -0.25 15.48
N LEU A 180 -6.43 0.57 15.36
CA LEU A 180 -5.09 0.01 15.14
C LEU A 180 -4.77 -0.93 16.30
N PRO A 181 -4.27 -2.15 16.04
CA PRO A 181 -3.86 -3.02 17.13
C PRO A 181 -2.66 -2.41 17.87
N ASP A 182 -2.52 -2.63 19.18
CA ASP A 182 -1.48 -1.96 19.96
C ASP A 182 -0.20 -2.80 20.14
N GLY A 183 -0.20 -4.09 19.82
CA GLY A 183 0.82 -5.02 20.31
C GLY A 183 2.16 -5.01 19.58
N LEU A 184 2.17 -5.49 18.33
CA LEU A 184 3.41 -5.66 17.58
C LEU A 184 3.26 -5.17 16.13
N LEU A 185 4.18 -4.30 15.73
CA LEU A 185 4.45 -3.96 14.33
C LEU A 185 5.74 -4.64 13.86
N VAL A 186 5.68 -5.38 12.75
CA VAL A 186 6.84 -5.96 12.07
C VAL A 186 6.93 -5.42 10.65
N LEU A 187 8.08 -4.82 10.32
CA LEU A 187 8.38 -4.26 8.99
C LEU A 187 9.48 -5.08 8.32
N TYR A 188 9.09 -5.98 7.40
CA TYR A 188 9.99 -6.81 6.61
C TYR A 188 10.40 -6.14 5.30
N GLY A 189 9.64 -5.16 4.80
CA GLY A 189 9.98 -4.47 3.56
C GLY A 189 9.79 -5.34 2.29
N ASN A 190 10.21 -4.79 1.15
CA ASN A 190 9.88 -5.31 -0.18
C ASN A 190 10.74 -6.52 -0.56
N GLU A 191 10.12 -7.57 -1.12
CA GLU A 191 10.83 -8.73 -1.69
C GLU A 191 10.85 -8.75 -3.24
N GLY A 192 10.29 -7.72 -3.87
CA GLY A 192 10.05 -7.67 -5.30
C GLY A 192 8.84 -8.53 -5.71
N GLY A 193 8.36 -8.28 -6.91
CA GLY A 193 7.27 -9.03 -7.52
C GLY A 193 7.15 -8.67 -8.99
N ASP A 194 6.63 -9.62 -9.76
CA ASP A 194 6.31 -9.37 -11.16
C ASP A 194 5.08 -8.44 -11.25
N PRO A 195 5.04 -7.54 -12.25
CA PRO A 195 3.89 -6.69 -12.47
C PRO A 195 2.72 -7.55 -12.97
N ILE A 196 1.80 -7.86 -12.05
CA ILE A 196 0.47 -8.39 -12.36
C ILE A 196 -0.47 -7.19 -12.54
N GLN A 197 -1.60 -7.37 -13.22
CA GLN A 197 -2.66 -6.36 -13.24
C GLN A 197 -3.10 -6.01 -11.81
N VAL A 198 -2.96 -4.74 -11.43
CA VAL A 198 -3.29 -4.24 -10.09
C VAL A 198 -4.55 -3.37 -10.15
N LEU A 199 -5.47 -3.65 -9.23
CA LEU A 199 -6.65 -2.86 -8.94
C LEU A 199 -6.44 -2.17 -7.59
N ASP A 200 -6.24 -0.85 -7.62
CA ASP A 200 -5.97 -0.06 -6.42
C ASP A 200 -7.27 0.49 -5.82
N PHE A 201 -7.40 0.39 -4.50
CA PHE A 201 -8.55 0.87 -3.75
C PHE A 201 -8.11 1.70 -2.54
N ASP A 202 -8.75 2.85 -2.36
CA ASP A 202 -8.61 3.67 -1.16
C ASP A 202 -9.73 3.34 -0.15
N LEU A 203 -9.37 2.72 0.98
CA LEU A 203 -10.33 2.36 2.02
C LEU A 203 -10.81 3.56 2.85
N ARG A 204 -10.33 4.79 2.61
CA ARG A 204 -10.88 6.02 3.21
C ARG A 204 -12.18 6.44 2.55
N ALA A 205 -12.33 6.19 1.24
CA ALA A 205 -13.52 6.54 0.49
C ALA A 205 -14.77 5.80 1.02
N ASP A 206 -15.92 6.47 1.04
CA ASP A 206 -17.20 5.87 1.48
C ASP A 206 -17.61 4.67 0.62
N ILE A 207 -17.31 4.76 -0.67
CA ILE A 207 -17.50 3.71 -1.66
C ILE A 207 -16.21 3.63 -2.48
N PRO A 208 -15.25 2.79 -2.09
CA PRO A 208 -14.00 2.65 -2.84
C PRO A 208 -14.27 2.16 -4.27
N VAL A 209 -13.58 2.76 -5.22
CA VAL A 209 -13.61 2.40 -6.64
C VAL A 209 -12.25 1.83 -7.03
N ALA A 210 -12.25 0.86 -7.94
CA ALA A 210 -11.02 0.27 -8.46
C ALA A 210 -10.34 1.22 -9.45
N TYR A 211 -9.10 1.61 -9.18
CA TYR A 211 -8.23 2.32 -10.12
C TYR A 211 -7.22 1.36 -10.75
N ASP A 212 -6.75 1.68 -11.94
CA ASP A 212 -5.64 0.94 -12.55
C ASP A 212 -4.33 1.33 -11.85
N GLY A 213 -3.63 0.38 -11.21
CA GLY A 213 -2.39 0.72 -10.50
C GLY A 213 -1.25 1.21 -11.40
N SER A 214 -1.38 1.09 -12.72
CA SER A 214 -0.47 1.74 -13.68
C SER A 214 -0.91 3.15 -14.11
N GLU A 215 -2.17 3.49 -13.89
CA GLU A 215 -2.81 4.77 -14.24
C GLU A 215 -3.77 5.18 -13.11
N PRO A 216 -3.26 5.65 -11.95
CA PRO A 216 -4.03 5.78 -10.70
C PRO A 216 -5.18 6.80 -10.75
N ASP A 217 -5.23 7.64 -11.78
CA ASP A 217 -6.32 8.60 -11.99
C ASP A 217 -7.48 8.02 -12.86
N VAL A 218 -7.38 6.76 -13.30
CA VAL A 218 -8.34 6.12 -14.20
C VAL A 218 -9.08 4.98 -13.51
N GLU A 219 -10.39 5.16 -13.32
CA GLU A 219 -11.27 4.09 -12.83
C GLU A 219 -11.23 2.90 -13.80
N TYR A 220 -10.81 1.73 -13.31
CA TYR A 220 -10.50 0.58 -14.13
C TYR A 220 -11.73 0.10 -14.93
N PHE A 221 -12.84 -0.18 -14.24
CA PHE A 221 -14.05 -0.77 -14.85
C PHE A 221 -14.93 0.24 -15.60
N SER A 222 -14.57 1.53 -15.59
CA SER A 222 -15.21 2.52 -16.45
C SER A 222 -14.85 2.33 -17.93
N ALA A 223 -13.65 1.79 -18.20
CA ALA A 223 -13.08 1.66 -19.53
C ALA A 223 -12.65 0.23 -19.89
N LYS A 224 -12.39 -0.62 -18.89
CA LYS A 224 -11.80 -1.95 -19.07
C LYS A 224 -12.72 -3.03 -18.48
N THR A 225 -12.56 -4.26 -18.98
CA THR A 225 -13.15 -5.47 -18.41
C THR A 225 -12.10 -6.57 -18.42
N ILE A 226 -12.29 -7.60 -17.60
CA ILE A 226 -11.38 -8.75 -17.56
C ILE A 226 -12.09 -9.94 -18.18
N SER A 227 -11.59 -10.43 -19.32
CA SER A 227 -12.18 -11.55 -20.06
C SER A 227 -11.46 -12.85 -19.76
N VAL A 228 -12.14 -13.79 -19.11
CA VAL A 228 -11.60 -15.09 -18.70
C VAL A 228 -12.07 -16.18 -19.67
N GLN A 229 -11.13 -16.71 -20.45
CA GLN A 229 -11.42 -17.72 -21.47
C GLN A 229 -11.66 -19.10 -20.83
N PRO A 230 -12.57 -19.93 -21.38
CA PRO A 230 -12.77 -21.30 -20.91
C PRO A 230 -11.55 -22.16 -21.26
N GLY A 231 -11.15 -23.04 -20.34
CA GLY A 231 -10.09 -24.03 -20.57
C GLY A 231 -8.67 -23.47 -20.75
N THR A 232 -8.44 -22.17 -20.51
CA THR A 232 -7.10 -21.57 -20.51
C THR A 232 -6.44 -21.66 -19.13
N ASP A 233 -5.17 -21.29 -19.08
CA ASP A 233 -4.45 -21.04 -17.82
C ASP A 233 -5.19 -19.98 -16.97
N GLU A 234 -4.91 -20.01 -15.66
CA GLU A 234 -5.48 -19.08 -14.68
C GLU A 234 -5.14 -17.63 -15.02
N GLN A 235 -6.11 -16.74 -14.85
CA GLN A 235 -5.84 -15.30 -14.86
C GLN A 235 -5.55 -14.82 -13.45
N TYR A 236 -4.61 -13.88 -13.33
CA TYR A 236 -4.20 -13.32 -12.06
C TYR A 236 -4.52 -11.84 -12.02
N VAL A 237 -5.18 -11.42 -10.95
CA VAL A 237 -5.47 -10.02 -10.62
C VAL A 237 -4.98 -9.77 -9.21
N ARG A 238 -4.36 -8.62 -9.00
CA ARG A 238 -3.95 -8.17 -7.68
C ARG A 238 -4.86 -7.04 -7.24
N ILE A 239 -5.34 -7.11 -6.01
CA ILE A 239 -6.17 -6.08 -5.38
C ILE A 239 -5.32 -5.45 -4.28
N ASP A 240 -5.06 -4.16 -4.37
CA ASP A 240 -4.32 -3.41 -3.35
C ASP A 240 -5.30 -2.48 -2.62
N ALA A 241 -5.55 -2.79 -1.35
CA ALA A 241 -6.45 -2.02 -0.49
C ALA A 241 -5.64 -1.17 0.50
N THR A 242 -5.59 0.14 0.26
CA THR A 242 -4.78 1.08 1.04
C THR A 242 -5.54 1.59 2.26
N ALA A 243 -4.96 1.44 3.43
CA ALA A 243 -5.44 1.98 4.69
C ALA A 243 -4.98 3.44 4.90
N GLY A 244 -5.90 4.29 5.34
CA GLY A 244 -5.61 5.69 5.67
C GLY A 244 -5.06 5.88 7.09
N ALA A 245 -5.96 6.00 8.06
CA ALA A 245 -5.64 6.43 9.43
C ALA A 245 -6.06 5.43 10.53
N ALA A 246 -6.70 4.34 10.15
CA ALA A 246 -7.28 3.34 11.04
C ALA A 246 -6.97 1.92 10.57
N ALA A 247 -7.45 0.92 11.29
CA ALA A 247 -7.55 -0.42 10.76
C ALA A 247 -8.90 -0.63 10.06
N TYR A 248 -8.92 -1.52 9.08
CA TYR A 248 -10.08 -1.83 8.28
C TYR A 248 -10.22 -3.33 8.11
N THR A 249 -11.47 -3.78 8.10
CA THR A 249 -11.84 -5.12 7.66
C THR A 249 -12.76 -5.02 6.46
N PHE A 250 -12.63 -5.92 5.49
CA PHE A 250 -13.42 -5.87 4.26
C PHE A 250 -13.52 -7.24 3.60
N ARG A 251 -14.45 -7.38 2.65
CA ARG A 251 -14.56 -8.52 1.75
C ARG A 251 -14.45 -8.04 0.30
N VAL A 252 -14.18 -8.94 -0.62
CA VAL A 252 -14.13 -8.62 -2.05
C VAL A 252 -15.38 -9.18 -2.73
N GLU A 253 -16.09 -8.32 -3.45
CA GLU A 253 -17.19 -8.67 -4.32
C GLU A 253 -16.73 -8.59 -5.78
N VAL A 254 -17.00 -9.63 -6.56
CA VAL A 254 -16.75 -9.67 -8.01
C VAL A 254 -18.07 -9.84 -8.74
N SER A 255 -18.37 -8.93 -9.66
CA SER A 255 -19.51 -9.03 -10.57
C SER A 255 -19.05 -9.42 -11.96
N TYR A 256 -19.68 -10.45 -12.54
CA TYR A 256 -19.29 -10.99 -13.84
C TYR A 256 -20.49 -11.48 -14.65
N THR A 257 -20.31 -11.60 -15.96
CA THR A 257 -21.30 -12.12 -16.90
C THR A 257 -20.78 -13.38 -17.58
N VAL A 258 -21.61 -14.41 -17.70
CA VAL A 258 -21.31 -15.63 -18.49
C VAL A 258 -22.53 -15.97 -19.32
N ALA A 259 -22.33 -16.21 -20.63
CA ALA A 259 -23.42 -16.55 -21.56
C ALA A 259 -24.61 -15.56 -21.53
N GLY A 260 -24.37 -14.29 -21.19
CA GLY A 260 -25.38 -13.24 -21.08
C GLY A 260 -26.08 -13.13 -19.71
N GLU A 261 -25.79 -14.02 -18.77
CA GLU A 261 -26.32 -13.98 -17.40
C GLU A 261 -25.34 -13.32 -16.44
N ALA A 262 -25.84 -12.49 -15.54
CA ALA A 262 -25.05 -11.74 -14.56
C ALA A 262 -25.01 -12.44 -13.20
N PHE A 263 -23.82 -12.49 -12.62
CA PHE A 263 -23.52 -13.16 -11.36
C PHE A 263 -22.71 -12.23 -10.45
N THR A 264 -22.83 -12.45 -9.15
CA THR A 264 -22.06 -11.77 -8.12
C THR A 264 -21.59 -12.78 -7.09
N GLN A 265 -20.29 -12.76 -6.78
CA GLN A 265 -19.67 -13.58 -5.76
C GLN A 265 -18.92 -12.71 -4.75
N VAL A 266 -19.05 -13.03 -3.47
CA VAL A 266 -18.32 -12.36 -2.39
C VAL A 266 -17.38 -13.37 -1.73
N PHE A 267 -16.12 -13.01 -1.56
CA PHE A 267 -15.14 -13.83 -0.85
C PHE A 267 -14.34 -13.01 0.15
N GLY A 268 -13.81 -13.74 1.13
CA GLY A 268 -12.89 -13.23 2.13
C GLY A 268 -11.60 -14.03 2.11
N ARG A 269 -10.88 -13.99 3.22
CA ARG A 269 -9.65 -14.75 3.43
C ARG A 269 -9.90 -16.26 3.45
N ALA A 270 -8.82 -17.02 3.28
CA ALA A 270 -8.83 -18.46 3.50
C ALA A 270 -9.34 -18.77 4.92
N GLY A 271 -10.46 -19.51 5.03
CA GLY A 271 -11.17 -19.74 6.30
C GLY A 271 -12.47 -18.94 6.47
N GLY A 272 -12.79 -18.03 5.55
CA GLY A 272 -14.09 -17.35 5.46
C GLY A 272 -14.20 -16.02 6.20
N GLY A 273 -13.13 -15.56 6.86
CA GLY A 273 -13.08 -14.25 7.52
C GLY A 273 -12.83 -13.08 6.56
N PRO A 274 -13.03 -11.82 6.99
CA PRO A 274 -12.70 -10.64 6.19
C PRO A 274 -11.18 -10.46 6.04
N PHE A 275 -10.78 -9.77 4.98
CA PHE A 275 -9.45 -9.17 4.83
C PHE A 275 -9.21 -8.10 5.89
N ARG A 276 -7.94 -7.87 6.25
CA ARG A 276 -7.58 -7.00 7.36
C ARG A 276 -6.33 -6.17 7.05
N VAL A 277 -6.46 -4.86 7.14
CA VAL A 277 -5.35 -3.93 6.92
C VAL A 277 -5.34 -2.83 7.97
N ALA A 278 -4.17 -2.50 8.49
CA ALA A 278 -3.94 -1.44 9.47
C ALA A 278 -3.18 -0.30 8.80
N ALA A 279 -3.52 0.94 9.13
CA ALA A 279 -2.74 2.08 8.68
C ALA A 279 -1.29 2.03 9.20
N LEU A 280 -0.36 2.47 8.35
CA LEU A 280 1.03 2.66 8.74
C LEU A 280 1.13 3.97 9.53
N THR A 281 1.62 3.92 10.77
CA THR A 281 1.78 5.15 11.57
C THR A 281 2.82 6.10 11.00
N CYS A 282 3.70 5.61 10.13
CA CYS A 282 4.65 6.38 9.35
C CYS A 282 4.35 6.24 7.83
N PRO A 283 3.29 6.89 7.31
CA PRO A 283 2.92 6.77 5.89
C PRO A 283 4.01 7.36 4.98
N ASP A 284 4.11 6.91 3.73
CA ASP A 284 4.98 7.54 2.74
C ASP A 284 4.50 8.96 2.35
N PRO A 285 5.33 9.78 1.66
CA PRO A 285 4.99 11.18 1.37
C PRO A 285 3.73 11.36 0.53
N ASP A 286 3.38 10.39 -0.30
CA ASP A 286 2.23 10.51 -1.21
C ASP A 286 0.95 10.29 -0.43
N LEU A 287 0.88 9.18 0.33
CA LEU A 287 -0.23 8.92 1.23
C LEU A 287 -0.37 10.03 2.27
N ARG A 288 0.75 10.52 2.83
CA ARG A 288 0.77 11.61 3.81
C ARG A 288 0.11 12.90 3.29
N ARG A 289 0.24 13.23 1.99
CA ARG A 289 -0.35 14.44 1.38
C ARG A 289 -1.87 14.37 1.28
N GLU A 290 -2.42 13.16 1.30
CA GLU A 290 -3.84 12.91 1.16
C GLU A 290 -4.56 12.78 2.51
N LEU A 291 -3.81 12.57 3.60
CA LEU A 291 -4.36 12.50 4.96
C LEU A 291 -4.69 13.89 5.51
N SER A 292 -5.80 13.98 6.24
CA SER A 292 -6.17 15.20 6.96
C SER A 292 -5.31 15.40 8.21
N ASP A 293 -5.23 16.64 8.73
CA ASP A 293 -4.51 16.93 9.98
C ASP A 293 -5.01 16.09 11.17
N ALA A 294 -6.31 15.76 11.19
CA ALA A 294 -6.89 14.90 12.22
C ALA A 294 -6.40 13.44 12.08
N ASP A 295 -6.33 12.92 10.85
CA ASP A 295 -5.77 11.59 10.58
C ASP A 295 -4.32 11.49 11.01
N ILE A 296 -3.53 12.51 10.69
CA ILE A 296 -2.11 12.57 11.07
C ILE A 296 -1.98 12.63 12.59
N ALA A 297 -2.78 13.46 13.27
CA ALA A 297 -2.77 13.53 14.73
C ALA A 297 -3.15 12.18 15.36
N GLN A 298 -4.12 11.46 14.78
CA GLN A 298 -4.51 10.13 15.21
C GLN A 298 -3.36 9.13 15.06
N LEU A 299 -2.75 9.03 13.87
CA LEU A 299 -1.59 8.17 13.64
C LEU A 299 -0.42 8.52 14.57
N LYS A 300 -0.19 9.82 14.79
CA LYS A 300 0.81 10.35 15.72
C LYS A 300 0.52 10.04 17.18
N SER A 301 -0.71 9.70 17.55
CA SER A 301 -1.09 9.36 18.92
C SER A 301 -0.94 7.87 19.23
N HIS A 302 -1.05 7.01 18.21
CA HIS A 302 -0.97 5.57 18.38
C HIS A 302 0.48 5.11 18.62
N ARG A 303 0.66 4.15 19.53
CA ARG A 303 1.96 3.61 19.92
C ARG A 303 1.88 2.10 19.99
N TRP A 304 2.59 1.44 19.08
CA TRP A 304 2.85 0.01 19.18
C TRP A 304 3.69 -0.28 20.43
N GLU A 305 3.32 -1.30 21.21
CA GLU A 305 4.09 -1.75 22.36
C GLU A 305 5.47 -2.27 21.91
N GLN A 306 5.51 -2.91 20.74
CA GLN A 306 6.73 -3.44 20.14
C GLN A 306 6.80 -3.07 18.66
N ILE A 307 7.98 -2.65 18.21
CA ILE A 307 8.28 -2.43 16.80
C ILE A 307 9.52 -3.22 16.42
N ARG A 308 9.44 -3.92 15.30
CA ARG A 308 10.51 -4.71 14.73
C ARG A 308 10.73 -4.31 13.29
N VAL A 309 11.98 -4.05 12.93
CA VAL A 309 12.33 -3.59 11.58
C VAL A 309 13.45 -4.44 11.04
N ARG A 310 13.33 -4.85 9.79
CA ARG A 310 14.40 -5.50 9.05
C ARG A 310 15.55 -4.51 8.81
N GLU A 311 16.78 -4.94 9.07
CA GLU A 311 17.95 -4.10 8.89
C GLU A 311 18.18 -3.79 7.40
N SER A 312 18.39 -2.50 7.10
CA SER A 312 18.93 -2.06 5.82
C SER A 312 20.46 -2.20 5.85
N GLY A 313 21.02 -3.25 5.27
CA GLY A 313 22.48 -3.51 5.33
C GLY A 313 22.91 -4.79 4.63
N ALA A 314 24.18 -5.20 4.80
CA ALA A 314 24.76 -6.38 4.15
C ALA A 314 23.99 -7.68 4.47
N ASN A 315 23.36 -7.75 5.64
CA ASN A 315 22.39 -8.77 6.01
C ASN A 315 21.00 -8.14 6.02
N LEU A 316 20.39 -7.97 4.84
CA LEU A 316 18.96 -7.64 4.65
C LEU A 316 18.08 -8.77 5.20
N GLN A 317 18.40 -9.41 6.31
CA GLN A 317 17.69 -10.59 6.84
C GLN A 317 17.65 -10.57 8.36
N ALA A 318 18.40 -9.66 9.02
CA ALA A 318 18.29 -9.45 10.44
C ALA A 318 17.08 -8.57 10.75
N VAL A 319 16.23 -8.99 11.68
CA VAL A 319 15.16 -8.17 12.27
C VAL A 319 15.63 -7.71 13.64
N ARG A 320 15.47 -6.41 13.94
CA ARG A 320 15.81 -5.85 15.25
C ARG A 320 14.62 -5.15 15.89
N SER A 321 14.57 -5.16 17.21
CA SER A 321 13.62 -4.36 17.98
C SER A 321 14.03 -2.88 17.96
N VAL A 322 13.05 -2.00 17.79
CA VAL A 322 13.20 -0.55 17.94
C VAL A 322 12.11 -0.02 18.87
N THR A 323 12.38 1.10 19.53
CA THR A 323 11.39 1.79 20.35
C THR A 323 10.41 2.57 19.46
N ALA A 324 9.21 2.85 19.96
CA ALA A 324 8.24 3.71 19.28
C ALA A 324 8.81 5.11 18.97
N GLU A 325 9.62 5.68 19.87
CA GLU A 325 10.27 6.98 19.70
C GLU A 325 11.26 6.95 18.53
N SER A 326 12.23 6.03 18.56
CA SER A 326 13.17 5.83 17.45
C SER A 326 12.48 5.59 16.11
N TYR A 327 11.38 4.83 16.08
CA TYR A 327 10.60 4.65 14.85
C TYR A 327 9.99 5.96 14.36
N ALA A 328 9.36 6.73 15.24
CA ALA A 328 8.77 8.03 14.91
C ALA A 328 9.81 9.06 14.45
N GLU A 329 10.98 9.13 15.10
CA GLU A 329 12.08 10.04 14.75
C GLU A 329 12.65 9.78 13.34
N ASN A 330 12.61 8.53 12.89
CA ASN A 330 13.09 8.13 11.57
C ASN A 330 11.97 8.11 10.53
N CYS A 331 10.79 8.60 10.86
CA CYS A 331 9.69 8.65 9.92
C CYS A 331 9.90 9.77 8.89
N PRO A 332 10.09 9.46 7.59
CA PRO A 332 10.44 10.48 6.58
C PRO A 332 9.37 11.56 6.36
N THR A 333 8.16 11.32 6.84
CA THR A 333 6.96 12.14 6.58
C THR A 333 6.45 12.91 7.80
N TYR A 334 7.16 12.82 8.92
CA TYR A 334 6.74 13.39 10.21
C TYR A 334 7.13 14.85 10.43
#